data_AF-A0A9D6W2C9-F1
#
_entry.id   AF-A0A9D6W2C9-F1
#
_cell.length_a   1.000
_cell.length_b   1.000
_cell.length_c   1.000
_cell.angle_alpha   90.00
_cell.angle_beta   90.00
_cell.angle_gamma   90.00
#
_symmetry.space_group_name_H-M   'P 1'
#
loop_
_entity.id
_entity.type
_entity.pdbx_description
1 polymer ?
#
loop_
_entity_poly.entity_id
_entity_poly.type
_entity_poly.pdbx_seq_one_letter_code
_entity_poly.pdbx_strand_id
1 'polypeptide(L)'
;MLWLDERGFMARCAATLVVLVALSGCYRSAMGDDDDGASVEDGTAWLPPTAPAPLTPALDGAAGSLWAPTRLGSLRPELRWTAGPDDGLGPWSYDVQIDDSCETSNFADCGFPSPEASGSGIRETRWTPTIDLPVDTTPPVGRRYFWRIRGCRAEECTLWSLPRLLSVGRVPFDVNGDGYSDLAIGAMGLSIEALAEGGVLLFFGGPTGLAPTPDVVLVNPDHQESALFGSSVSAAGDVNADGFCDLIVGALGQNRGAENEGNAFLYLGSVDGPHSAPDVVLDNPENFEGGSFGISVAVVGDVDSDGYADIVIGTSPGGGLPTGHQESAFEYLGGAEGIRSTPDLVIRSPDWPAEMGDFGFGVAGAGDVNGDGYADVVIGASWAGSDGFWPGKAHVYYGGSGGLRSSPDVTLEDPDPGNGFQFGDSIALGDVDGDGYADVVVGARVQDEPSLHVGSVFVFAGGKSGVARTPRGRIDNPLTYLFGDDVAAGDLDRDGDDEVVVGGADVVFVYDGSPDGIVSDSSTTLDDPTPTLACGTHWTFGFVGDVNADGFTDLAMGYLDPSGTSYEPHSVCVYLGRSGEVDPVPAIVL
;
A
#
# COMPACT_ATOMS: atom_id res chain seq x y z
N MET A 1 26.22 12.49 27.78
CA MET A 1 25.99 12.22 29.22
C MET A 1 25.15 13.36 29.80
N LEU A 2 23.83 13.22 29.72
CA LEU A 2 22.84 14.18 30.25
C LEU A 2 22.22 13.63 31.54
N TRP A 3 21.50 14.49 32.28
CA TRP A 3 20.91 14.19 33.58
C TRP A 3 19.40 14.40 33.50
N LEU A 4 18.61 13.36 33.75
CA LEU A 4 17.15 13.39 33.77
C LEU A 4 16.65 13.84 35.16
N ASP A 5 15.64 14.71 35.23
CA ASP A 5 14.96 15.10 36.48
C ASP A 5 13.79 14.14 36.77
N GLU A 6 13.54 13.84 38.06
CA GLU A 6 12.71 12.71 38.50
C GLU A 6 11.18 12.98 38.45
N ARG A 7 10.66 13.51 37.34
CA ARG A 7 9.22 13.79 37.17
C ARG A 7 8.62 13.34 35.84
N GLY A 8 8.63 12.02 35.66
CA GLY A 8 7.43 11.29 35.21
C GLY A 8 6.98 11.40 33.76
N PHE A 9 7.62 12.24 32.93
CA PHE A 9 7.52 12.16 31.48
C PHE A 9 8.74 11.40 30.95
N MET A 10 8.57 10.10 30.71
CA MET A 10 9.46 9.38 29.81
C MET A 10 9.09 9.81 28.40
N ALA A 11 9.79 10.82 27.86
CA ALA A 11 9.82 11.05 26.42
C ALA A 11 10.53 9.85 25.79
N ARG A 12 9.77 8.78 25.53
CA ARG A 12 10.20 7.69 24.67
C ARG A 12 9.93 8.13 23.25
N CYS A 13 10.95 8.11 22.41
CA CYS A 13 10.72 7.94 20.99
C CYS A 13 9.94 6.62 20.84
N ALA A 14 8.83 6.62 20.09
CA ALA A 14 8.09 5.40 19.82
C ALA A 14 9.06 4.40 19.16
N ALA A 15 9.21 3.22 19.76
CA ALA A 15 10.15 2.19 19.31
C ALA A 15 9.50 1.28 18.26
N THR A 16 8.93 1.91 17.24
CA THR A 16 8.46 1.30 15.99
C THR A 16 9.40 1.82 14.89
N LEU A 17 9.48 1.14 13.73
CA LEU A 17 10.44 1.35 12.61
C LEU A 17 11.72 0.48 12.69
N VAL A 18 11.57 -0.81 12.40
CA VAL A 18 12.05 -1.30 11.08
C VAL A 18 10.79 -1.37 10.21
N VAL A 19 10.92 -1.28 8.88
CA VAL A 19 9.77 -1.29 7.98
C VAL A 19 9.97 -2.30 6.85
N LEU A 20 8.93 -3.11 6.62
CA LEU A 20 8.70 -4.09 5.56
C LEU A 20 7.21 -3.96 5.18
N VAL A 21 6.86 -3.63 3.92
CA VAL A 21 5.49 -3.20 3.55
C VAL A 21 5.04 -3.74 2.19
N ALA A 22 3.76 -4.11 2.09
CA ALA A 22 3.02 -4.42 0.85
C ALA A 22 1.52 -4.05 0.96
N LEU A 23 0.83 -3.94 -0.19
CA LEU A 23 -0.40 -3.13 -0.41
C LEU A 23 -1.28 -3.67 -1.58
N SER A 24 -2.57 -3.30 -1.66
CA SER A 24 -3.59 -3.80 -2.64
C SER A 24 -4.48 -2.70 -3.31
N GLY A 25 -4.90 -2.89 -4.59
CA GLY A 25 -5.21 -1.94 -5.73
C GLY A 25 -6.57 -1.19 -5.94
N CYS A 26 -6.69 -0.36 -7.02
CA CYS A 26 -7.60 0.82 -7.25
C CYS A 26 -8.76 0.81 -8.36
N TYR A 27 -9.26 2.00 -8.78
CA TYR A 27 -10.63 2.69 -8.93
C TYR A 27 -10.89 3.06 -10.50
N ARG A 28 -11.90 3.55 -11.33
CA ARG A 28 -13.36 4.00 -11.58
C ARG A 28 -13.78 5.43 -12.16
N SER A 29 -14.91 6.13 -11.82
CA SER A 29 -15.28 7.48 -12.44
C SER A 29 -16.47 8.38 -11.89
N ALA A 30 -16.26 9.71 -11.81
CA ALA A 30 -17.24 10.78 -11.44
C ALA A 30 -18.07 11.46 -12.59
N MET A 31 -19.05 12.33 -12.24
CA MET A 31 -19.80 13.24 -13.15
C MET A 31 -20.18 14.59 -12.50
N GLY A 32 -20.45 15.64 -13.30
CA GLY A 32 -20.92 16.96 -12.84
C GLY A 32 -22.10 17.54 -13.64
N ASP A 33 -22.91 18.39 -13.00
CA ASP A 33 -24.13 19.01 -13.56
C ASP A 33 -23.88 20.47 -14.04
N ASP A 34 -24.42 20.85 -15.20
CA ASP A 34 -24.49 22.26 -15.65
C ASP A 34 -25.76 22.55 -16.51
N ASP A 35 -26.82 22.93 -15.80
CA ASP A 35 -28.01 23.76 -16.16
C ASP A 35 -28.95 23.49 -17.39
N ASP A 36 -30.08 24.21 -17.34
CA ASP A 36 -31.09 24.53 -18.37
C ASP A 36 -32.00 23.42 -18.96
N GLY A 37 -33.31 23.55 -18.70
CA GLY A 37 -34.34 22.59 -19.13
C GLY A 37 -35.07 22.96 -20.42
N ALA A 38 -35.17 22.00 -21.36
CA ALA A 38 -36.03 22.08 -22.55
C ALA A 38 -36.85 20.80 -22.73
N SER A 39 -38.17 20.92 -22.90
CA SER A 39 -39.10 19.78 -23.02
C SER A 39 -39.57 19.54 -24.46
N VAL A 40 -39.24 18.37 -25.02
CA VAL A 40 -39.77 17.91 -26.34
C VAL A 40 -40.07 16.41 -26.33
N GLU A 41 -41.35 16.11 -26.56
CA GLU A 41 -42.05 14.91 -27.09
C GLU A 41 -41.54 13.46 -26.92
N ASP A 42 -42.53 12.56 -26.88
CA ASP A 42 -42.43 11.12 -26.62
C ASP A 42 -41.82 10.32 -27.79
N GLY A 43 -40.59 9.85 -27.57
CA GLY A 43 -39.94 8.82 -28.37
C GLY A 43 -38.77 8.25 -27.58
N THR A 44 -38.82 6.96 -27.23
CA THR A 44 -37.82 6.30 -26.37
C THR A 44 -36.50 6.06 -27.09
N ALA A 45 -35.74 7.12 -27.31
CA ALA A 45 -34.32 7.02 -27.62
C ALA A 45 -33.60 6.43 -26.39
N TRP A 46 -32.83 5.36 -26.61
CA TRP A 46 -31.96 4.81 -25.57
C TRP A 46 -30.80 5.78 -25.35
N LEU A 47 -30.80 6.46 -24.21
CA LEU A 47 -29.56 7.04 -23.69
C LEU A 47 -28.68 5.85 -23.28
N PRO A 48 -27.45 5.71 -23.81
CA PRO A 48 -26.53 4.71 -23.28
C PRO A 48 -26.31 5.02 -21.79
N PRO A 49 -26.52 4.06 -20.87
CA PRO A 49 -26.13 4.25 -19.48
C PRO A 49 -24.61 4.37 -19.40
N THR A 50 -24.12 4.80 -18.23
CA THR A 50 -22.69 4.80 -17.89
C THR A 50 -22.06 3.45 -18.26
N ALA A 51 -20.84 3.49 -18.81
CA ALA A 51 -20.13 2.27 -19.18
C ALA A 51 -20.00 1.32 -17.97
N PRO A 52 -19.92 -0.01 -18.19
CA PRO A 52 -19.58 -0.94 -17.12
C PRO A 52 -18.26 -0.51 -16.47
N ALA A 53 -18.25 -0.28 -15.17
CA ALA A 53 -17.01 -0.01 -14.45
C ALA A 53 -16.17 -1.30 -14.39
N PRO A 54 -14.87 -1.26 -14.75
CA PRO A 54 -13.91 -2.30 -14.41
C PRO A 54 -13.91 -2.61 -12.91
N LEU A 55 -13.48 -3.82 -12.53
CA LEU A 55 -13.25 -4.25 -11.15
C LEU A 55 -11.83 -4.78 -11.00
N THR A 56 -11.56 -5.98 -11.52
CA THR A 56 -10.23 -6.61 -11.44
C THR A 56 -9.65 -6.91 -12.83
N PRO A 57 -8.31 -6.95 -13.00
CA PRO A 57 -7.31 -6.45 -12.06
C PRO A 57 -7.58 -4.99 -11.69
N ALA A 58 -7.29 -4.70 -10.43
CA ALA A 58 -7.38 -3.36 -9.88
C ALA A 58 -6.34 -2.45 -10.58
N LEU A 59 -6.35 -1.14 -10.32
CA LEU A 59 -5.36 -0.25 -10.91
C LEU A 59 -3.94 -0.77 -10.60
N ASP A 60 -3.06 -0.74 -11.60
CA ASP A 60 -1.70 -1.30 -11.64
C ASP A 60 -1.52 -2.80 -11.35
N GLY A 61 -2.62 -3.53 -11.14
CA GLY A 61 -2.63 -4.95 -10.78
C GLY A 61 -1.84 -5.84 -11.75
N ALA A 62 -0.98 -6.69 -11.17
CA ALA A 62 -0.18 -7.67 -11.89
C ALA A 62 -0.98 -8.93 -12.25
N ALA A 63 -0.83 -9.42 -13.49
CA ALA A 63 -1.54 -10.56 -14.04
C ALA A 63 -0.58 -11.67 -14.51
N GLY A 64 -0.27 -12.58 -13.58
CA GLY A 64 0.63 -13.72 -13.78
C GLY A 64 2.11 -13.33 -13.85
N SER A 65 2.99 -14.25 -13.48
CA SER A 65 4.46 -14.11 -13.58
C SER A 65 5.02 -14.94 -14.73
N LEU A 66 6.09 -14.48 -15.39
CA LEU A 66 6.78 -15.24 -16.43
C LEU A 66 7.39 -16.57 -15.91
N TRP A 67 7.79 -16.59 -14.64
CA TRP A 67 8.52 -17.71 -14.04
C TRP A 67 7.63 -18.67 -13.25
N ALA A 68 6.44 -18.23 -12.85
CA ALA A 68 5.47 -19.02 -12.11
C ALA A 68 5.03 -20.31 -12.85
N PRO A 69 4.62 -21.38 -12.14
CA PRO A 69 4.22 -22.65 -12.76
C PRO A 69 3.10 -22.47 -13.78
N THR A 70 3.08 -23.25 -14.86
CA THR A 70 2.25 -23.04 -16.09
C THR A 70 0.71 -23.04 -15.94
N ARG A 71 0.15 -22.98 -14.73
CA ARG A 71 -1.24 -22.53 -14.48
C ARG A 71 -1.32 -21.07 -14.03
N LEU A 72 -0.35 -20.64 -13.22
CA LEU A 72 -0.27 -19.35 -12.54
C LEU A 72 0.60 -18.36 -13.35
N GLY A 73 1.65 -18.87 -14.01
CA GLY A 73 2.37 -18.17 -15.09
C GLY A 73 1.58 -18.13 -16.41
N SER A 74 0.27 -17.86 -16.32
CA SER A 74 -0.64 -17.74 -17.45
C SER A 74 -0.77 -16.25 -17.78
N LEU A 75 -0.15 -15.80 -18.88
CA LEU A 75 -0.17 -14.40 -19.36
C LEU A 75 -1.53 -14.04 -19.99
N ARG A 76 -2.61 -14.37 -19.29
CA ARG A 76 -4.01 -14.27 -19.67
C ARG A 76 -4.80 -13.80 -18.43
N PRO A 77 -4.93 -12.49 -18.20
CA PRO A 77 -5.70 -11.97 -17.07
C PRO A 77 -7.16 -12.45 -17.13
N GLU A 78 -7.77 -12.76 -15.98
CA GLU A 78 -9.23 -12.70 -15.86
C GLU A 78 -9.61 -11.24 -15.57
N LEU A 79 -10.19 -10.58 -16.57
CA LEU A 79 -10.73 -9.23 -16.43
C LEU A 79 -12.17 -9.34 -15.90
N ARG A 80 -12.53 -8.62 -14.83
CA ARG A 80 -13.87 -8.55 -14.23
C ARG A 80 -14.42 -7.12 -14.26
N TRP A 81 -15.75 -6.98 -14.34
CA TRP A 81 -16.42 -5.68 -14.36
C TRP A 81 -17.84 -5.74 -13.80
N THR A 82 -18.36 -4.60 -13.37
CA THR A 82 -19.74 -4.46 -12.88
C THR A 82 -20.79 -4.80 -13.95
N ALA A 83 -21.87 -5.48 -13.57
CA ALA A 83 -23.00 -5.69 -14.47
C ALA A 83 -23.65 -4.34 -14.85
N GLY A 84 -24.00 -4.17 -16.13
CA GLY A 84 -24.90 -3.08 -16.53
C GLY A 84 -26.27 -3.21 -15.83
N PRO A 85 -27.00 -2.09 -15.62
CA PRO A 85 -28.22 -2.09 -14.80
C PRO A 85 -29.33 -3.01 -15.34
N ASP A 86 -30.10 -3.63 -14.44
CA ASP A 86 -31.35 -4.30 -14.78
C ASP A 86 -32.52 -3.32 -14.76
N ASP A 87 -32.77 -2.75 -15.93
CA ASP A 87 -33.88 -1.88 -16.29
C ASP A 87 -35.01 -2.65 -17.03
N GLY A 88 -34.90 -3.98 -17.13
CA GLY A 88 -35.83 -4.82 -17.90
C GLY A 88 -35.70 -4.74 -19.43
N LEU A 89 -34.74 -3.99 -19.99
CA LEU A 89 -34.54 -3.87 -21.45
C LEU A 89 -33.84 -5.09 -22.09
N GLY A 90 -33.46 -6.09 -21.29
CA GLY A 90 -32.92 -7.37 -21.75
C GLY A 90 -31.44 -7.61 -21.37
N PRO A 91 -30.91 -8.80 -21.71
CA PRO A 91 -29.60 -9.23 -21.24
C PRO A 91 -28.46 -8.44 -21.91
N TRP A 92 -27.56 -7.93 -21.08
CA TRP A 92 -26.32 -7.32 -21.53
C TRP A 92 -25.43 -8.31 -22.30
N SER A 93 -24.65 -7.74 -23.19
CA SER A 93 -23.46 -8.34 -23.81
C SER A 93 -22.31 -7.36 -23.62
N TYR A 94 -21.07 -7.84 -23.66
CA TYR A 94 -19.90 -6.99 -23.45
C TYR A 94 -18.85 -7.18 -24.54
N ASP A 95 -18.17 -6.08 -24.89
CA ASP A 95 -16.96 -6.09 -25.70
C ASP A 95 -15.78 -5.60 -24.85
N VAL A 96 -14.62 -6.23 -24.98
CA VAL A 96 -13.38 -5.94 -24.25
C VAL A 96 -12.24 -5.76 -25.25
N GLN A 97 -11.31 -4.85 -24.98
CA GLN A 97 -10.04 -4.73 -25.71
C GLN A 97 -8.85 -4.67 -24.73
N ILE A 98 -7.71 -5.24 -25.14
CA ILE A 98 -6.40 -5.09 -24.50
C ILE A 98 -5.40 -4.72 -25.61
N ASP A 99 -4.58 -3.69 -25.41
CA ASP A 99 -3.67 -3.10 -26.40
C ASP A 99 -2.39 -2.58 -25.70
N ASP A 100 -1.19 -2.80 -26.28
CA ASP A 100 0.08 -2.26 -25.74
C ASP A 100 0.58 -0.96 -26.42
N SER A 101 -0.14 -0.46 -27.43
CA SER A 101 0.33 0.65 -28.28
C SER A 101 -0.05 2.06 -27.79
N CYS A 102 -0.55 2.19 -26.56
CA CYS A 102 -0.85 3.48 -25.94
C CYS A 102 0.39 4.06 -25.23
N GLU A 103 0.59 5.37 -25.31
CA GLU A 103 1.62 6.08 -24.53
C GLU A 103 1.09 6.33 -23.10
N THR A 104 1.86 5.98 -22.05
CA THR A 104 1.43 6.09 -20.64
C THR A 104 0.86 7.46 -20.32
N SER A 105 1.63 8.54 -20.51
CA SER A 105 1.26 9.92 -20.18
C SER A 105 0.06 10.51 -20.96
N ASN A 106 -0.65 9.73 -21.78
CA ASN A 106 -1.96 10.10 -22.30
C ASN A 106 -2.82 8.85 -22.62
N PHE A 107 -2.73 7.78 -21.82
CA PHE A 107 -3.38 6.52 -22.15
C PHE A 107 -4.92 6.62 -22.14
N ALA A 108 -5.49 7.54 -21.35
CA ALA A 108 -6.93 7.73 -21.23
C ALA A 108 -7.64 8.07 -22.57
N ASP A 109 -6.97 8.83 -23.43
CA ASP A 109 -7.44 9.22 -24.77
C ASP A 109 -7.18 8.15 -25.85
N CYS A 110 -6.58 7.01 -25.49
CA CYS A 110 -6.04 6.04 -26.45
C CYS A 110 -7.12 5.41 -27.35
N GLY A 111 -6.85 5.39 -28.65
CA GLY A 111 -7.75 4.80 -29.65
C GLY A 111 -7.86 3.28 -29.58
N PHE A 112 -6.89 2.59 -28.98
CA PHE A 112 -6.60 1.15 -29.10
C PHE A 112 -6.52 0.74 -30.60
N PRO A 113 -5.48 1.21 -31.31
CA PRO A 113 -5.36 1.07 -32.76
C PRO A 113 -4.93 -0.34 -33.22
N SER A 114 -4.38 -1.17 -32.34
CA SER A 114 -3.90 -2.52 -32.68
C SER A 114 -4.00 -3.52 -31.51
N PRO A 115 -5.21 -3.86 -31.02
CA PRO A 115 -5.35 -4.66 -29.81
C PRO A 115 -4.80 -6.08 -29.96
N GLU A 116 -3.84 -6.46 -29.12
CA GLU A 116 -3.31 -7.82 -28.99
C GLU A 116 -4.42 -8.83 -28.67
N ALA A 117 -5.40 -8.41 -27.87
CA ALA A 117 -6.57 -9.21 -27.55
C ALA A 117 -7.87 -8.39 -27.61
N SER A 118 -8.97 -9.06 -28.00
CA SER A 118 -10.31 -8.50 -27.90
C SER A 118 -11.35 -9.60 -27.74
N GLY A 119 -12.37 -9.33 -26.93
CA GLY A 119 -13.56 -10.16 -26.79
C GLY A 119 -14.80 -9.39 -27.22
N SER A 120 -15.81 -10.08 -27.75
CA SER A 120 -17.04 -9.43 -28.24
C SER A 120 -18.28 -10.26 -27.98
N GLY A 121 -19.38 -9.62 -27.57
CA GLY A 121 -20.64 -10.30 -27.26
C GLY A 121 -20.60 -11.23 -26.03
N ILE A 122 -19.63 -11.02 -25.13
CA ILE A 122 -19.45 -11.75 -23.86
C ILE A 122 -20.73 -11.65 -23.01
N ARG A 123 -21.09 -12.70 -22.26
CA ARG A 123 -22.35 -12.76 -21.47
C ARG A 123 -22.17 -12.85 -19.96
N GLU A 124 -20.95 -13.10 -19.49
CA GLU A 124 -20.58 -13.02 -18.08
C GLU A 124 -20.00 -11.61 -17.79
N THR A 125 -19.90 -11.24 -16.51
CA THR A 125 -19.23 -10.01 -16.02
C THR A 125 -17.71 -10.16 -15.95
N ARG A 126 -17.16 -11.06 -16.76
CA ARG A 126 -15.74 -11.41 -16.80
C ARG A 126 -15.32 -11.98 -18.14
N TRP A 127 -14.03 -11.90 -18.45
CA TRP A 127 -13.42 -12.52 -19.63
C TRP A 127 -11.92 -12.70 -19.48
N THR A 128 -11.41 -13.79 -20.05
CA THR A 128 -9.99 -14.12 -20.13
C THR A 128 -9.58 -14.22 -21.61
N PRO A 129 -8.45 -13.62 -22.04
CA PRO A 129 -7.96 -13.81 -23.40
C PRO A 129 -7.70 -15.29 -23.74
N THR A 130 -7.84 -15.66 -25.00
CA THR A 130 -7.65 -17.06 -25.45
C THR A 130 -6.22 -17.39 -25.90
N ILE A 131 -5.35 -16.38 -25.90
CA ILE A 131 -3.92 -16.46 -26.21
C ILE A 131 -3.13 -15.82 -25.06
N ASP A 132 -1.94 -16.32 -24.78
CA ASP A 132 -0.99 -15.65 -23.90
C ASP A 132 -0.56 -14.31 -24.54
N LEU A 133 -0.64 -13.22 -23.76
CA LEU A 133 -0.22 -11.89 -24.18
C LEU A 133 1.32 -11.83 -24.30
N PRO A 134 1.88 -11.18 -25.33
CA PRO A 134 3.32 -10.96 -25.43
C PRO A 134 3.88 -10.21 -24.22
N VAL A 135 5.00 -10.69 -23.69
CA VAL A 135 5.80 -10.04 -22.64
C VAL A 135 7.27 -10.14 -22.97
N ASP A 136 8.08 -9.23 -22.43
CA ASP A 136 9.53 -9.30 -22.53
C ASP A 136 10.11 -10.24 -21.46
N THR A 137 11.14 -10.99 -21.84
CA THR A 137 11.72 -12.09 -21.02
C THR A 137 13.14 -11.78 -20.56
N THR A 138 13.45 -10.49 -20.43
CA THR A 138 14.72 -9.91 -19.97
C THR A 138 14.40 -8.54 -19.35
N PRO A 139 15.14 -8.08 -18.32
CA PRO A 139 14.79 -6.87 -17.59
C PRO A 139 14.55 -5.61 -18.46
N PRO A 140 13.48 -4.84 -18.20
CA PRO A 140 12.38 -5.14 -17.27
C PRO A 140 11.46 -6.25 -17.82
N VAL A 141 11.26 -7.32 -17.05
CA VAL A 141 10.44 -8.48 -17.41
C VAL A 141 8.95 -8.16 -17.34
N GLY A 142 8.16 -8.81 -18.19
CA GLY A 142 6.73 -8.57 -18.30
C GLY A 142 6.39 -7.57 -19.41
N ARG A 143 5.21 -6.95 -19.34
CA ARG A 143 4.79 -5.83 -20.17
C ARG A 143 3.65 -5.06 -19.51
N ARG A 144 3.63 -3.75 -19.73
CA ARG A 144 2.53 -2.83 -19.37
C ARG A 144 1.53 -2.80 -20.54
N TYR A 145 0.27 -3.07 -20.24
CA TYR A 145 -0.86 -3.10 -21.17
C TYR A 145 -1.95 -2.11 -20.72
N PHE A 146 -2.86 -1.78 -21.64
CA PHE A 146 -4.05 -1.00 -21.34
C PHE A 146 -5.29 -1.79 -21.73
N TRP A 147 -6.35 -1.73 -20.92
CA TRP A 147 -7.60 -2.44 -21.20
C TRP A 147 -8.85 -1.59 -21.00
N ARG A 148 -9.93 -1.91 -21.74
CA ARG A 148 -11.22 -1.21 -21.63
C ARG A 148 -12.42 -2.09 -21.97
N ILE A 149 -13.58 -1.72 -21.43
CA ILE A 149 -14.84 -2.48 -21.45
C ILE A 149 -16.00 -1.61 -21.96
N ARG A 150 -16.98 -2.19 -22.64
CA ARG A 150 -18.28 -1.54 -22.91
C ARG A 150 -19.46 -2.50 -22.84
N GLY A 151 -20.64 -1.97 -22.51
CA GLY A 151 -21.89 -2.71 -22.52
C GLY A 151 -22.63 -2.54 -23.85
N CYS A 152 -23.14 -3.64 -24.41
CA CYS A 152 -23.89 -3.66 -25.67
C CYS A 152 -25.22 -4.44 -25.52
N ARG A 153 -26.30 -3.88 -26.07
CA ARG A 153 -27.65 -4.46 -26.12
C ARG A 153 -28.24 -4.30 -27.52
N ALA A 154 -28.77 -5.38 -28.06
CA ALA A 154 -29.13 -5.48 -29.48
C ALA A 154 -27.95 -5.09 -30.40
N GLU A 155 -28.04 -3.97 -31.12
CA GLU A 155 -26.98 -3.42 -31.99
C GLU A 155 -26.42 -2.08 -31.45
N GLU A 156 -26.84 -1.66 -30.26
CA GLU A 156 -26.42 -0.40 -29.61
C GLU A 156 -25.46 -0.70 -28.43
N CYS A 157 -24.48 0.17 -28.23
CA CYS A 157 -23.47 0.03 -27.17
C CYS A 157 -23.30 1.34 -26.40
N THR A 158 -22.84 1.24 -25.15
CA THR A 158 -22.31 2.37 -24.39
C THR A 158 -21.04 2.92 -25.07
N LEU A 159 -20.59 4.08 -24.62
CA LEU A 159 -19.17 4.43 -24.75
C LEU A 159 -18.30 3.35 -24.08
N TRP A 160 -17.02 3.32 -24.43
CA TRP A 160 -16.04 2.58 -23.64
C TRP A 160 -15.96 3.18 -22.24
N SER A 161 -15.55 2.37 -21.26
CA SER A 161 -14.98 2.85 -20.02
C SER A 161 -13.77 3.75 -20.32
N LEU A 162 -13.33 4.52 -19.32
CA LEU A 162 -11.92 4.91 -19.28
C LEU A 162 -11.07 3.62 -19.39
N PRO A 163 -9.94 3.64 -20.11
CA PRO A 163 -8.98 2.57 -20.03
C PRO A 163 -8.45 2.43 -18.59
N ARG A 164 -7.93 1.26 -18.24
CA ARG A 164 -7.09 1.05 -17.05
C ARG A 164 -5.73 0.50 -17.47
N LEU A 165 -4.72 0.76 -16.64
CA LEU A 165 -3.47 0.02 -16.69
C LEU A 165 -3.68 -1.47 -16.38
N LEU A 166 -2.73 -2.29 -16.83
CA LEU A 166 -2.65 -3.72 -16.57
C LEU A 166 -1.20 -4.15 -16.71
N SER A 167 -0.59 -4.66 -15.64
CA SER A 167 0.74 -5.25 -15.68
C SER A 167 0.63 -6.75 -15.98
N VAL A 168 1.32 -7.29 -16.98
CA VAL A 168 1.27 -8.72 -17.37
C VAL A 168 2.66 -9.31 -17.34
N GLY A 169 2.87 -10.42 -16.64
CA GLY A 169 4.19 -11.05 -16.51
C GLY A 169 5.19 -10.29 -15.62
N ARG A 170 4.84 -9.09 -15.15
CA ARG A 170 5.52 -8.33 -14.10
C ARG A 170 5.09 -8.86 -12.73
N VAL A 171 5.90 -8.65 -11.70
CA VAL A 171 5.54 -8.88 -10.29
C VAL A 171 5.75 -7.59 -9.48
N PRO A 172 5.04 -7.38 -8.35
CA PRO A 172 5.29 -6.23 -7.50
C PRO A 172 6.68 -6.31 -6.86
N PHE A 173 7.22 -5.15 -6.49
CA PHE A 173 8.49 -5.01 -5.75
C PHE A 173 9.73 -5.55 -6.48
N ASP A 174 9.66 -5.70 -7.81
CA ASP A 174 10.75 -6.10 -8.70
C ASP A 174 11.61 -4.87 -9.06
N VAL A 175 12.60 -4.52 -8.23
CA VAL A 175 13.43 -3.31 -8.41
C VAL A 175 14.60 -3.54 -9.36
N ASN A 176 14.96 -4.82 -9.59
CA ASN A 176 15.96 -5.23 -10.57
C ASN A 176 15.37 -5.57 -11.97
N GLY A 177 14.05 -5.76 -12.03
CA GLY A 177 13.27 -6.03 -13.24
C GLY A 177 13.38 -7.46 -13.78
N ASP A 178 13.88 -8.45 -13.03
CA ASP A 178 14.07 -9.82 -13.53
C ASP A 178 12.84 -10.72 -13.45
N GLY A 179 11.73 -10.25 -12.89
CA GLY A 179 10.44 -10.95 -12.81
C GLY A 179 10.25 -11.77 -11.53
N TYR A 180 11.13 -11.61 -10.55
CA TYR A 180 10.96 -12.04 -9.16
C TYR A 180 10.77 -10.81 -8.26
N SER A 181 10.05 -10.95 -7.14
CA SER A 181 9.91 -9.84 -6.19
C SER A 181 11.16 -9.72 -5.29
N ASP A 182 11.61 -8.49 -5.06
CA ASP A 182 12.80 -8.19 -4.25
C ASP A 182 12.44 -7.78 -2.81
N LEU A 183 13.41 -7.86 -1.89
CA LEU A 183 13.23 -7.52 -0.47
C LEU A 183 14.14 -6.37 -0.04
N ALA A 184 13.55 -5.24 0.34
CA ALA A 184 14.23 -4.11 0.98
C ALA A 184 13.98 -4.07 2.50
N ILE A 185 15.04 -4.05 3.30
CA ILE A 185 14.99 -4.04 4.78
C ILE A 185 15.59 -2.73 5.30
N GLY A 186 14.80 -1.95 6.02
CA GLY A 186 15.26 -0.77 6.76
C GLY A 186 16.22 -1.13 7.88
N ALA A 187 17.37 -0.43 7.96
CA ALA A 187 18.43 -0.68 8.94
C ALA A 187 18.91 0.63 9.56
N MET A 188 18.01 1.36 10.24
CA MET A 188 18.27 2.69 10.82
C MET A 188 19.49 2.79 11.75
N GLY A 189 19.90 1.70 12.41
CA GLY A 189 21.09 1.65 13.26
C GLY A 189 22.38 1.22 12.56
N LEU A 190 22.34 0.87 11.26
CA LEU A 190 23.50 0.37 10.52
C LEU A 190 24.68 1.34 10.60
N SER A 191 25.86 0.80 10.95
CA SER A 191 27.06 1.61 11.08
C SER A 191 28.19 1.25 10.10
N ILE A 192 28.49 2.17 9.19
CA ILE A 192 29.69 2.15 8.35
C ILE A 192 30.74 3.11 8.92
N GLU A 193 32.01 2.70 8.90
CA GLU A 193 33.17 3.40 9.51
C GLU A 193 32.98 3.91 10.96
N ALA A 194 32.05 3.32 11.71
CA ALA A 194 31.61 3.70 13.06
C ALA A 194 30.82 5.03 13.17
N LEU A 195 30.17 5.46 12.09
CA LEU A 195 29.06 6.42 12.11
C LEU A 195 27.74 5.64 12.12
N ALA A 196 26.83 5.92 13.05
CA ALA A 196 25.50 5.30 13.08
C ALA A 196 24.55 6.13 12.20
N GLU A 197 24.71 6.01 10.88
CA GLU A 197 24.02 6.84 9.89
C GLU A 197 22.75 6.20 9.32
N GLY A 198 22.65 4.88 9.40
CA GLY A 198 21.54 4.09 8.90
C GLY A 198 21.70 3.68 7.44
N GLY A 199 20.98 2.63 7.05
CA GLY A 199 21.03 2.04 5.71
C GLY A 199 19.77 1.29 5.31
N VAL A 200 19.77 0.80 4.09
CA VAL A 200 18.79 -0.18 3.59
C VAL A 200 19.54 -1.36 2.99
N LEU A 201 19.15 -2.57 3.37
CA LEU A 201 19.69 -3.81 2.85
C LEU A 201 18.71 -4.37 1.81
N LEU A 202 19.16 -4.52 0.57
CA LEU A 202 18.34 -4.98 -0.54
C LEU A 202 18.81 -6.36 -1.00
N PHE A 203 17.88 -7.30 -1.10
CA PHE A 203 18.11 -8.69 -1.48
C PHE A 203 17.25 -8.99 -2.70
N PHE A 204 17.86 -9.51 -3.76
CA PHE A 204 17.10 -9.81 -4.97
C PHE A 204 16.37 -11.16 -4.88
N GLY A 205 15.20 -11.21 -5.50
CA GLY A 205 14.42 -12.42 -5.73
C GLY A 205 15.16 -13.42 -6.63
N GLY A 206 14.56 -14.59 -6.86
CA GLY A 206 15.09 -15.49 -7.87
C GLY A 206 14.62 -16.93 -7.82
N PRO A 207 15.13 -17.81 -8.71
CA PRO A 207 14.70 -19.21 -8.87
C PRO A 207 14.91 -20.14 -7.64
N THR A 208 15.39 -19.61 -6.52
CA THR A 208 15.60 -20.30 -5.24
C THR A 208 15.11 -19.48 -4.03
N GLY A 209 14.41 -18.37 -4.26
CA GLY A 209 14.23 -17.32 -3.26
C GLY A 209 15.54 -16.57 -2.95
N LEU A 210 15.44 -15.66 -1.97
CA LEU A 210 16.45 -14.69 -1.57
C LEU A 210 17.78 -15.32 -1.09
N ALA A 211 18.89 -14.63 -1.33
CA ALA A 211 20.21 -15.01 -0.81
C ALA A 211 20.42 -14.53 0.65
N PRO A 212 21.23 -15.22 1.48
CA PRO A 212 21.55 -14.80 2.86
C PRO A 212 22.60 -13.67 2.93
N THR A 213 22.70 -12.83 1.89
CA THR A 213 23.61 -11.68 1.79
C THR A 213 22.96 -10.66 0.86
N PRO A 214 22.87 -9.36 1.24
CA PRO A 214 22.25 -8.35 0.39
C PRO A 214 23.09 -8.11 -0.86
N ASP A 215 22.39 -7.89 -1.98
CA ASP A 215 22.96 -7.59 -3.29
C ASP A 215 23.31 -6.10 -3.42
N VAL A 216 22.48 -5.22 -2.83
CA VAL A 216 22.75 -3.78 -2.70
C VAL A 216 22.65 -3.36 -1.23
N VAL A 217 23.55 -2.47 -0.81
CA VAL A 217 23.48 -1.79 0.49
C VAL A 217 23.49 -0.30 0.24
N LEU A 218 22.38 0.36 0.56
CA LEU A 218 22.27 1.82 0.58
C LEU A 218 22.61 2.33 1.98
N VAL A 219 23.22 3.50 2.07
CA VAL A 219 23.49 4.22 3.32
C VAL A 219 23.13 5.69 3.18
N ASN A 220 23.01 6.39 4.32
CA ASN A 220 22.71 7.81 4.34
C ASN A 220 23.65 8.62 3.41
N PRO A 221 23.14 9.30 2.37
CA PRO A 221 23.99 9.92 1.33
C PRO A 221 24.75 11.18 1.82
N ASP A 222 24.37 11.76 2.95
CA ASP A 222 25.07 12.87 3.59
C ASP A 222 26.05 12.39 4.70
N HIS A 223 26.10 11.08 5.00
CA HIS A 223 26.86 10.45 6.09
C HIS A 223 26.63 11.11 7.48
N GLN A 224 25.36 11.40 7.80
CA GLN A 224 24.98 11.99 9.08
C GLN A 224 24.76 10.93 10.17
N GLU A 225 25.55 10.99 11.25
CA GLU A 225 25.30 10.28 12.50
C GLU A 225 23.90 10.62 13.06
N SER A 226 23.12 9.60 13.43
CA SER A 226 21.73 9.70 13.92
C SER A 226 20.72 10.26 12.90
N ALA A 227 21.00 10.21 11.60
CA ALA A 227 19.99 10.49 10.57
C ALA A 227 18.81 9.50 10.58
N LEU A 228 19.04 8.28 11.08
CA LEU A 228 18.10 7.16 11.05
C LEU A 228 17.65 6.83 9.62
N PHE A 229 18.55 6.88 8.65
CA PHE A 229 18.23 6.52 7.26
C PHE A 229 17.84 5.04 7.14
N GLY A 230 16.75 4.75 6.44
CA GLY A 230 16.11 3.44 6.51
C GLY A 230 15.31 3.26 7.81
N SER A 231 14.83 4.35 8.41
CA SER A 231 13.79 4.29 9.45
C SER A 231 12.50 3.77 8.85
N SER A 232 12.03 4.43 7.79
CA SER A 232 10.93 3.93 6.96
C SER A 232 11.46 3.59 5.57
N VAL A 233 10.90 2.54 4.97
CA VAL A 233 11.25 2.05 3.64
C VAL A 233 9.97 1.55 2.99
N SER A 234 9.72 1.94 1.76
CA SER A 234 8.65 1.35 0.95
C SER A 234 9.14 1.24 -0.48
N ALA A 235 8.57 0.29 -1.23
CA ALA A 235 8.56 0.46 -2.67
C ALA A 235 7.84 1.77 -3.01
N ALA A 236 8.30 2.49 -4.02
CA ALA A 236 7.64 3.70 -4.52
C ALA A 236 6.66 3.39 -5.67
N GLY A 237 6.56 2.14 -6.11
CA GLY A 237 5.90 1.75 -7.36
C GLY A 237 6.81 1.97 -8.56
N ASP A 238 6.26 2.20 -9.74
CA ASP A 238 6.97 2.51 -10.98
C ASP A 238 6.68 4.00 -11.31
N VAL A 239 7.39 4.92 -10.61
CA VAL A 239 7.08 6.36 -10.58
C VAL A 239 7.51 7.09 -11.84
N ASN A 240 8.32 6.44 -12.68
CA ASN A 240 8.82 6.95 -13.95
C ASN A 240 8.26 6.18 -15.19
N ALA A 241 7.45 5.14 -14.98
CA ALA A 241 6.87 4.24 -15.97
C ALA A 241 7.88 3.53 -16.91
N ASP A 242 9.14 3.39 -16.51
CA ASP A 242 10.15 2.65 -17.27
C ASP A 242 10.04 1.12 -17.09
N GLY A 243 9.38 0.68 -16.02
CA GLY A 243 9.09 -0.71 -15.75
C GLY A 243 9.99 -1.42 -14.74
N PHE A 244 10.86 -0.73 -14.02
CA PHE A 244 11.42 -1.22 -12.76
C PHE A 244 10.55 -0.74 -11.58
N CYS A 245 10.66 -1.39 -10.43
CA CYS A 245 10.11 -0.84 -9.20
C CYS A 245 11.13 0.08 -8.52
N ASP A 246 10.68 1.27 -8.13
CA ASP A 246 11.46 2.29 -7.45
C ASP A 246 11.36 2.12 -5.92
N LEU A 247 12.24 2.80 -5.17
CA LEU A 247 12.38 2.67 -3.72
C LEU A 247 12.39 4.04 -3.01
N ILE A 248 11.48 4.24 -2.05
CA ILE A 248 11.44 5.44 -1.20
C ILE A 248 11.94 5.11 0.22
N VAL A 249 12.90 5.91 0.71
CA VAL A 249 13.56 5.70 2.01
C VAL A 249 13.46 6.94 2.88
N GLY A 250 12.89 6.82 4.07
CA GLY A 250 12.85 7.88 5.09
C GLY A 250 14.10 7.91 5.98
N ALA A 251 14.39 9.11 6.49
CA ALA A 251 15.44 9.39 7.47
C ALA A 251 14.94 10.46 8.43
N LEU A 252 14.12 10.07 9.41
CA LEU A 252 13.37 11.02 10.26
C LEU A 252 14.26 11.92 11.15
N GLY A 253 15.54 11.57 11.34
CA GLY A 253 16.53 12.36 12.08
C GLY A 253 17.44 13.23 11.21
N GLN A 254 17.27 13.27 9.89
CA GLN A 254 18.15 14.00 8.98
C GLN A 254 18.09 15.53 9.16
N ASN A 255 19.23 16.21 8.96
CA ASN A 255 19.37 17.67 8.97
C ASN A 255 19.80 18.19 7.58
N ARG A 256 18.92 18.87 6.85
CA ARG A 256 19.22 19.52 5.56
C ARG A 256 18.71 20.97 5.46
N GLY A 257 18.02 21.46 6.49
CA GLY A 257 17.55 22.84 6.69
C GLY A 257 17.44 23.28 8.16
N ALA A 258 17.17 22.35 9.10
CA ALA A 258 17.03 22.61 10.54
C ALA A 258 17.80 21.57 11.39
N GLU A 259 17.18 21.01 12.45
CA GLU A 259 17.72 19.95 13.30
C GLU A 259 16.63 18.91 13.61
N ASN A 260 16.77 17.69 13.09
CA ASN A 260 15.79 16.59 13.10
C ASN A 260 14.44 16.94 12.43
N GLU A 261 14.45 17.76 11.37
CA GLU A 261 13.26 17.97 10.53
C GLU A 261 12.91 16.73 9.71
N GLY A 262 13.87 15.85 9.43
CA GLY A 262 13.70 14.64 8.67
C GLY A 262 13.70 14.85 7.15
N ASN A 263 13.99 13.77 6.43
CA ASN A 263 14.10 13.72 4.97
C ASN A 263 13.56 12.40 4.42
N ALA A 264 13.32 12.38 3.11
CA ALA A 264 13.19 11.13 2.36
C ALA A 264 14.01 11.18 1.07
N PHE A 265 14.27 10.00 0.51
CA PHE A 265 15.20 9.76 -0.59
C PHE A 265 14.59 8.74 -1.55
N LEU A 266 14.31 9.15 -2.79
CA LEU A 266 13.90 8.25 -3.86
C LEU A 266 15.15 7.72 -4.58
N TYR A 267 15.15 6.41 -4.82
CA TYR A 267 16.09 5.70 -5.67
C TYR A 267 15.30 5.01 -6.78
N LEU A 268 15.65 5.26 -8.04
CA LEU A 268 14.99 4.62 -9.17
C LEU A 268 15.50 3.19 -9.36
N GLY A 269 14.62 2.29 -9.80
CA GLY A 269 14.95 0.91 -10.13
C GLY A 269 15.86 0.80 -11.36
N SER A 270 16.58 -0.32 -11.50
CA SER A 270 17.38 -0.61 -12.70
C SER A 270 17.83 -2.07 -12.76
N VAL A 271 18.27 -2.54 -13.94
CA VAL A 271 18.79 -3.91 -14.15
C VAL A 271 19.98 -4.31 -13.27
N ASP A 272 20.72 -3.36 -12.70
CA ASP A 272 21.80 -3.61 -11.72
C ASP A 272 21.37 -3.27 -10.27
N GLY A 273 20.08 -3.05 -10.04
CA GLY A 273 19.49 -2.48 -8.82
C GLY A 273 19.50 -0.95 -8.79
N PRO A 274 18.93 -0.33 -7.73
CA PRO A 274 18.98 1.12 -7.53
C PRO A 274 20.42 1.63 -7.37
N HIS A 275 20.67 2.85 -7.84
CA HIS A 275 21.97 3.49 -7.74
C HIS A 275 22.34 3.83 -6.28
N SER A 276 23.64 3.83 -5.94
CA SER A 276 24.11 4.10 -4.57
C SER A 276 24.00 5.57 -4.13
N ALA A 277 23.37 6.42 -4.93
CA ALA A 277 23.07 7.81 -4.64
C ALA A 277 21.64 8.07 -5.12
N PRO A 278 20.81 8.79 -4.34
CA PRO A 278 19.40 8.98 -4.67
C PRO A 278 19.22 9.88 -5.89
N ASP A 279 18.23 9.54 -6.71
CA ASP A 279 17.83 10.31 -7.88
C ASP A 279 17.05 11.58 -7.47
N VAL A 280 16.26 11.49 -6.39
CA VAL A 280 15.56 12.64 -5.79
C VAL A 280 15.76 12.66 -4.28
N VAL A 281 16.15 13.82 -3.76
CA VAL A 281 16.16 14.12 -2.31
C VAL A 281 14.97 15.00 -1.98
N LEU A 282 14.20 14.59 -0.97
CA LEU A 282 12.99 15.27 -0.52
C LEU A 282 13.26 15.93 0.84
N ASP A 283 13.39 17.26 0.83
CA ASP A 283 13.60 18.11 2.00
C ASP A 283 12.27 18.48 2.65
N ASN A 284 12.16 18.40 4.00
CA ASN A 284 10.94 18.71 4.75
C ASN A 284 10.37 20.09 4.34
N PRO A 285 9.16 20.17 3.74
CA PRO A 285 8.62 21.43 3.24
C PRO A 285 8.25 22.46 4.32
N GLU A 286 8.01 22.03 5.56
CA GLU A 286 7.77 22.95 6.70
C GLU A 286 9.06 23.33 7.46
N ASN A 287 10.16 22.57 7.27
CA ASN A 287 11.54 22.90 7.70
C ASN A 287 11.67 23.47 9.13
N PHE A 288 11.42 22.62 10.14
CA PHE A 288 11.50 22.98 11.56
C PHE A 288 12.09 21.89 12.44
N GLU A 289 12.66 22.29 13.57
CA GLU A 289 13.32 21.42 14.56
C GLU A 289 12.35 20.34 15.07
N GLY A 290 12.73 19.06 14.93
CA GLY A 290 11.89 17.91 15.33
C GLY A 290 10.70 17.62 14.41
N GLY A 291 10.77 17.98 13.12
CA GLY A 291 9.71 17.78 12.13
C GLY A 291 9.40 16.33 11.73
N SER A 292 10.33 15.38 11.91
CA SER A 292 10.14 13.95 11.62
C SER A 292 9.57 13.61 10.23
N PHE A 293 9.92 14.36 9.18
CA PHE A 293 9.51 14.04 7.80
C PHE A 293 10.17 12.74 7.34
N GLY A 294 9.40 11.85 6.73
CA GLY A 294 9.85 10.48 6.44
C GLY A 294 9.78 9.55 7.66
N ILE A 295 9.01 9.88 8.69
CA ILE A 295 8.61 8.89 9.70
C ILE A 295 7.76 7.78 9.07
N SER A 296 6.91 8.13 8.11
CA SER A 296 6.24 7.20 7.21
C SER A 296 6.51 7.58 5.76
N VAL A 297 6.67 6.58 4.91
CA VAL A 297 6.71 6.68 3.45
C VAL A 297 5.90 5.52 2.89
N ALA A 298 5.06 5.79 1.89
CA ALA A 298 4.30 4.75 1.20
C ALA A 298 4.20 5.08 -0.29
N VAL A 299 4.34 4.09 -1.16
CA VAL A 299 3.64 4.12 -2.44
C VAL A 299 2.14 4.17 -2.16
N VAL A 300 1.46 5.06 -2.86
CA VAL A 300 0.01 5.22 -2.74
C VAL A 300 -0.73 4.83 -4.00
N GLY A 301 -0.04 4.19 -4.95
CA GLY A 301 -0.57 3.86 -6.28
C GLY A 301 -0.65 5.09 -7.17
N ASP A 302 -1.26 4.94 -8.33
CA ASP A 302 -1.59 6.02 -9.28
C ASP A 302 -2.85 6.78 -8.78
N VAL A 303 -2.66 7.85 -7.99
CA VAL A 303 -3.74 8.66 -7.35
C VAL A 303 -4.36 9.70 -8.28
N ASP A 304 -3.86 9.85 -9.51
CA ASP A 304 -4.42 10.78 -10.52
C ASP A 304 -4.76 10.20 -11.91
N SER A 305 -4.44 8.92 -12.12
CA SER A 305 -4.68 8.10 -13.31
C SER A 305 -3.99 8.58 -14.58
N ASP A 306 -2.80 9.19 -14.45
CA ASP A 306 -1.89 9.46 -15.56
C ASP A 306 -0.95 8.28 -15.89
N GLY A 307 -0.93 7.26 -15.02
CA GLY A 307 -0.22 6.00 -15.22
C GLY A 307 1.18 5.96 -14.61
N TYR A 308 1.55 6.88 -13.72
CA TYR A 308 2.78 6.80 -12.94
C TYR A 308 2.42 6.51 -11.47
N ALA A 309 3.29 5.82 -10.73
CA ALA A 309 3.04 5.59 -9.32
C ALA A 309 3.37 6.84 -8.48
N ASP A 310 2.52 7.13 -7.50
CA ASP A 310 2.66 8.28 -6.61
C ASP A 310 3.06 7.85 -5.20
N ILE A 311 3.61 8.78 -4.41
CA ILE A 311 4.00 8.54 -3.02
C ILE A 311 3.40 9.57 -2.05
N VAL A 312 3.11 9.13 -0.83
CA VAL A 312 2.81 10.00 0.31
C VAL A 312 3.83 9.81 1.42
N ILE A 313 4.23 10.93 2.02
CA ILE A 313 5.22 11.00 3.09
C ILE A 313 4.63 11.73 4.29
N GLY A 314 4.69 11.13 5.47
CA GLY A 314 4.19 11.72 6.71
C GLY A 314 5.21 12.55 7.49
N THR A 315 4.69 13.39 8.38
CA THR A 315 5.41 13.99 9.50
C THR A 315 4.70 13.66 10.81
N SER A 316 5.44 13.32 11.85
CA SER A 316 4.91 13.29 13.23
C SER A 316 5.90 13.95 14.20
N PRO A 317 5.72 15.25 14.50
CA PRO A 317 6.63 16.04 15.32
C PRO A 317 6.40 15.90 16.84
N GLY A 318 5.86 14.76 17.28
CA GLY A 318 5.97 14.23 18.65
C GLY A 318 5.74 15.21 19.80
N GLY A 319 4.49 15.60 20.05
CA GLY A 319 4.09 16.23 21.32
C GLY A 319 4.42 17.72 21.51
N GLY A 320 4.80 18.47 20.47
CA GLY A 320 4.95 19.92 20.62
C GLY A 320 5.35 20.73 19.37
N LEU A 321 4.42 20.94 18.44
CA LEU A 321 4.62 21.80 17.26
C LEU A 321 5.08 23.24 17.60
N PRO A 322 6.11 23.78 16.92
CA PRO A 322 6.44 25.20 16.99
C PRO A 322 5.30 26.08 16.44
N THR A 323 5.18 27.33 16.93
CA THR A 323 4.04 28.21 16.63
C THR A 323 3.96 28.60 15.15
N GLY A 324 3.12 27.88 14.39
CA GLY A 324 2.84 28.12 12.98
C GLY A 324 2.81 26.85 12.12
N HIS A 325 3.37 25.75 12.62
CA HIS A 325 3.51 24.46 11.94
C HIS A 325 2.33 23.53 12.27
N GLN A 326 2.12 22.49 11.46
CA GLN A 326 0.99 21.54 11.60
C GLN A 326 1.41 20.11 11.27
N GLU A 327 0.85 19.13 11.97
CA GLU A 327 0.92 17.71 11.60
C GLU A 327 0.41 17.56 10.16
N SER A 328 1.22 16.99 9.27
CA SER A 328 1.01 17.04 7.82
C SER A 328 1.49 15.78 7.11
N ALA A 329 0.89 15.49 5.96
CA ALA A 329 1.37 14.54 4.98
C ALA A 329 1.55 15.23 3.61
N PHE A 330 2.41 14.66 2.78
CA PHE A 330 2.92 15.29 1.57
C PHE A 330 2.81 14.31 0.41
N GLU A 331 1.96 14.65 -0.55
CA GLU A 331 1.80 13.95 -1.83
C GLU A 331 2.88 14.41 -2.81
N TYR A 332 3.48 13.46 -3.52
CA TYR A 332 4.36 13.72 -4.65
C TYR A 332 3.88 12.86 -5.81
N LEU A 333 3.42 13.52 -6.87
CA LEU A 333 2.97 12.82 -8.07
C LEU A 333 4.17 12.37 -8.91
N GLY A 334 4.01 11.23 -9.59
CA GLY A 334 4.96 10.65 -10.52
C GLY A 334 5.08 11.42 -11.84
N GLY A 335 5.65 10.76 -12.84
CA GLY A 335 5.70 11.28 -14.22
C GLY A 335 6.94 10.81 -14.98
N ALA A 336 7.03 11.15 -16.26
CA ALA A 336 8.05 10.64 -17.20
C ALA A 336 9.54 10.96 -16.88
N GLU A 337 9.82 11.69 -15.80
CA GLU A 337 11.18 11.98 -15.29
C GLU A 337 11.29 11.62 -13.78
N GLY A 338 10.34 10.84 -13.25
CA GLY A 338 10.13 10.58 -11.82
C GLY A 338 9.43 11.73 -11.07
N ILE A 339 9.27 11.56 -9.75
CA ILE A 339 8.66 12.57 -8.87
C ILE A 339 9.45 13.89 -8.83
N ARG A 340 8.79 14.98 -8.46
CA ARG A 340 9.43 16.27 -8.21
C ARG A 340 9.95 16.41 -6.78
N SER A 341 11.03 17.17 -6.59
CA SER A 341 11.57 17.50 -5.25
C SER A 341 10.74 18.54 -4.46
N THR A 342 9.45 18.68 -4.77
CA THR A 342 8.50 19.60 -4.14
C THR A 342 7.11 18.95 -4.19
N PRO A 343 6.36 18.88 -3.09
CA PRO A 343 5.08 18.18 -3.05
C PRO A 343 4.05 18.87 -3.94
N ASP A 344 3.12 18.07 -4.44
CA ASP A 344 1.96 18.52 -5.20
C ASP A 344 0.84 18.98 -4.26
N LEU A 345 0.59 18.20 -3.21
CA LEU A 345 -0.34 18.55 -2.15
C LEU A 345 0.33 18.49 -0.77
N VAL A 346 0.01 19.50 0.06
CA VAL A 346 0.28 19.47 1.50
C VAL A 346 -1.04 19.23 2.24
N ILE A 347 -1.25 17.97 2.61
CA ILE A 347 -2.40 17.52 3.41
C ILE A 347 -2.09 17.87 4.87
N ARG A 348 -2.97 18.62 5.55
CA ARG A 348 -2.81 18.99 6.96
C ARG A 348 -3.85 18.29 7.82
N SER A 349 -3.47 17.98 9.06
CA SER A 349 -4.36 17.40 10.07
C SER A 349 -5.72 18.10 10.11
N PRO A 350 -6.83 17.40 9.79
CA PRO A 350 -8.16 18.01 9.73
C PRO A 350 -8.70 18.36 11.12
N ASP A 351 -8.12 17.80 12.18
CA ASP A 351 -8.48 18.07 13.58
C ASP A 351 -7.72 19.25 14.20
N TRP A 352 -6.65 19.73 13.56
CA TRP A 352 -5.85 20.85 14.06
C TRP A 352 -6.61 22.19 13.94
N PRO A 353 -6.56 23.10 14.93
CA PRO A 353 -5.83 23.05 16.21
C PRO A 353 -6.71 22.63 17.39
N ALA A 354 -7.79 21.88 17.16
CA ALA A 354 -8.68 21.44 18.24
C ALA A 354 -8.06 20.27 19.01
N GLU A 355 -7.40 19.35 18.29
CA GLU A 355 -6.72 18.18 18.81
C GLU A 355 -5.32 18.09 18.18
N MET A 356 -4.39 17.41 18.86
CA MET A 356 -3.13 16.92 18.30
C MET A 356 -3.26 15.41 18.20
N GLY A 357 -2.78 14.81 17.12
CA GLY A 357 -3.06 13.41 16.82
C GLY A 357 -1.92 12.61 16.22
N ASP A 358 -0.73 13.22 16.05
CA ASP A 358 0.36 12.65 15.26
C ASP A 358 -0.12 12.29 13.83
N PHE A 359 -0.94 13.16 13.21
CA PHE A 359 -1.46 12.97 11.85
C PHE A 359 -0.33 12.83 10.83
N GLY A 360 -0.26 11.66 10.18
CA GLY A 360 0.85 11.27 9.31
C GLY A 360 1.80 10.24 9.92
N PHE A 361 1.57 9.77 11.15
CA PHE A 361 2.33 8.63 11.71
C PHE A 361 2.06 7.35 10.91
N GLY A 362 0.80 6.91 10.86
CA GLY A 362 0.36 5.84 9.96
C GLY A 362 -0.02 6.40 8.58
N VAL A 363 0.48 5.79 7.51
CA VAL A 363 0.06 6.07 6.12
C VAL A 363 -0.02 4.75 5.37
N ALA A 364 -1.18 4.46 4.80
CA ALA A 364 -1.40 3.37 3.86
C ALA A 364 -2.13 3.89 2.62
N GLY A 365 -1.98 3.22 1.47
CA GLY A 365 -2.63 3.62 0.23
C GLY A 365 -2.57 2.54 -0.83
N ALA A 366 -2.69 2.95 -2.08
CA ALA A 366 -2.69 2.10 -3.27
C ALA A 366 -3.96 1.25 -3.47
N GLY A 367 -5.12 1.61 -2.89
CA GLY A 367 -6.37 0.81 -2.95
C GLY A 367 -7.63 1.47 -3.56
N ASP A 368 -8.69 0.67 -3.75
CA ASP A 368 -10.02 1.01 -4.33
C ASP A 368 -11.13 1.03 -3.26
N VAL A 369 -11.17 1.98 -2.34
CA VAL A 369 -12.12 1.92 -1.20
C VAL A 369 -13.52 2.47 -1.52
N ASN A 370 -13.78 2.87 -2.77
CA ASN A 370 -15.06 3.43 -3.24
C ASN A 370 -15.38 3.11 -4.70
N GLY A 371 -14.47 3.42 -5.61
CA GLY A 371 -14.68 3.39 -7.05
C GLY A 371 -13.94 4.45 -7.86
N ASP A 372 -14.09 5.75 -7.62
CA ASP A 372 -14.05 6.81 -8.66
C ASP A 372 -12.86 7.08 -9.66
N GLY A 373 -11.81 6.25 -9.85
CA GLY A 373 -10.80 6.35 -10.97
C GLY A 373 -9.30 6.00 -10.73
N TYR A 374 -8.85 6.26 -9.51
CA TYR A 374 -7.55 6.65 -9.00
C TYR A 374 -7.25 5.97 -7.64
N ALA A 375 -6.01 5.87 -7.20
CA ALA A 375 -5.69 5.28 -5.90
C ALA A 375 -6.14 6.11 -4.68
N ASP A 376 -6.49 5.43 -3.59
CA ASP A 376 -6.86 6.03 -2.30
C ASP A 376 -5.71 6.04 -1.29
N VAL A 377 -5.81 6.95 -0.30
CA VAL A 377 -4.87 7.03 0.84
C VAL A 377 -5.64 7.11 2.15
N VAL A 378 -5.18 6.37 3.16
CA VAL A 378 -5.65 6.46 4.53
C VAL A 378 -4.49 6.95 5.41
N ILE A 379 -4.71 8.08 6.06
CA ILE A 379 -3.72 8.73 6.94
C ILE A 379 -4.21 8.65 8.38
N GLY A 380 -3.40 8.02 9.21
CA GLY A 380 -3.62 7.86 10.64
C GLY A 380 -3.34 9.13 11.43
N ALA A 381 -4.15 9.36 12.46
CA ALA A 381 -3.92 10.31 13.54
C ALA A 381 -4.16 9.57 14.86
N SER A 382 -3.20 8.71 15.24
CA SER A 382 -3.39 7.72 16.29
C SER A 382 -3.63 8.31 17.69
N TRP A 383 -3.18 9.54 17.95
CA TRP A 383 -3.45 10.23 19.22
C TRP A 383 -4.65 11.18 19.20
N ALA A 384 -5.40 11.26 18.09
CA ALA A 384 -6.52 12.19 17.97
C ALA A 384 -7.67 11.87 18.95
N GLY A 385 -8.37 12.91 19.40
CA GLY A 385 -9.46 12.84 20.38
C GLY A 385 -9.27 13.75 21.59
N SER A 386 -10.35 13.96 22.35
CA SER A 386 -10.39 14.93 23.47
C SER A 386 -11.24 14.50 24.67
N ASP A 387 -11.62 13.22 24.73
CA ASP A 387 -12.38 12.62 25.84
C ASP A 387 -11.52 12.24 27.07
N GLY A 388 -10.20 12.16 26.87
CA GLY A 388 -9.20 11.81 27.88
C GLY A 388 -8.56 10.44 27.70
N PHE A 389 -8.96 9.67 26.68
CA PHE A 389 -8.36 8.37 26.33
C PHE A 389 -7.44 8.45 25.10
N TRP A 390 -7.61 9.44 24.22
CA TRP A 390 -6.85 9.56 22.96
C TRP A 390 -7.08 8.34 22.05
N PRO A 391 -8.35 8.07 21.68
CA PRO A 391 -8.72 6.86 20.94
C PRO A 391 -8.00 6.72 19.59
N GLY A 392 -7.75 7.83 18.90
CA GLY A 392 -7.21 7.86 17.55
C GLY A 392 -8.28 7.92 16.45
N LYS A 393 -7.84 8.27 15.24
CA LYS A 393 -8.67 8.34 14.02
C LYS A 393 -7.87 7.90 12.81
N ALA A 394 -8.59 7.47 11.78
CA ALA A 394 -8.04 7.26 10.44
C ALA A 394 -8.83 8.11 9.43
N HIS A 395 -8.12 8.82 8.55
CA HIS A 395 -8.69 9.75 7.58
C HIS A 395 -8.47 9.22 6.17
N VAL A 396 -9.55 8.91 5.48
CA VAL A 396 -9.57 8.41 4.11
C VAL A 396 -9.69 9.58 3.14
N TYR A 397 -8.75 9.67 2.21
CA TYR A 397 -8.66 10.68 1.17
C TYR A 397 -8.88 9.99 -0.18
N TYR A 398 -9.83 10.51 -0.96
CA TYR A 398 -10.18 9.92 -2.25
C TYR A 398 -9.33 10.48 -3.39
N GLY A 399 -8.78 9.59 -4.21
CA GLY A 399 -8.06 9.94 -5.43
C GLY A 399 -8.95 10.63 -6.47
N GLY A 400 -8.32 11.27 -7.45
CA GLY A 400 -8.99 12.13 -8.43
C GLY A 400 -8.06 12.59 -9.54
N SER A 401 -8.59 13.05 -10.67
CA SER A 401 -7.83 13.47 -11.88
C SER A 401 -7.03 14.79 -11.70
N GLY A 402 -6.17 14.81 -10.70
CA GLY A 402 -5.32 15.91 -10.25
C GLY A 402 -4.87 15.74 -8.79
N GLY A 403 -4.66 14.49 -8.36
CA GLY A 403 -4.28 14.09 -7.01
C GLY A 403 -5.43 14.03 -6.00
N LEU A 404 -5.03 13.81 -4.75
CA LEU A 404 -5.87 13.77 -3.56
C LEU A 404 -6.45 15.16 -3.23
N ARG A 405 -7.27 15.22 -2.17
CA ARG A 405 -7.87 16.47 -1.68
C ARG A 405 -7.26 16.90 -0.36
N SER A 406 -7.20 18.21 -0.11
CA SER A 406 -6.70 18.78 1.16
C SER A 406 -7.65 18.58 2.36
N SER A 407 -8.60 17.64 2.27
CA SER A 407 -9.63 17.36 3.28
C SER A 407 -10.17 15.94 3.03
N PRO A 408 -10.32 15.10 4.07
CA PRO A 408 -10.73 13.72 3.88
C PRO A 408 -12.22 13.60 3.54
N ASP A 409 -12.54 12.62 2.71
CA ASP A 409 -13.91 12.29 2.31
C ASP A 409 -14.59 11.39 3.37
N VAL A 410 -13.82 10.56 4.07
CA VAL A 410 -14.26 9.81 5.25
C VAL A 410 -13.28 9.96 6.43
N THR A 411 -13.81 10.19 7.62
CA THR A 411 -13.09 9.97 8.88
C THR A 411 -13.69 8.74 9.54
N LEU A 412 -12.82 7.81 9.93
CA LEU A 412 -13.10 6.68 10.79
C LEU A 412 -12.64 7.03 12.22
N GLU A 413 -13.52 6.79 13.18
CA GLU A 413 -13.29 6.98 14.61
C GLU A 413 -13.21 5.58 15.27
N ASP A 414 -12.42 5.41 16.33
CA ASP A 414 -12.37 4.16 17.08
C ASP A 414 -13.80 3.71 17.49
N PRO A 415 -14.23 2.48 17.13
CA PRO A 415 -15.50 1.92 17.59
C PRO A 415 -15.60 1.72 19.11
N ASP A 416 -14.48 1.62 19.82
CA ASP A 416 -14.36 1.30 21.25
C ASP A 416 -13.55 2.36 22.05
N PRO A 417 -13.84 3.68 21.92
CA PRO A 417 -12.92 4.78 22.25
C PRO A 417 -12.60 4.99 23.75
N GLY A 418 -13.17 4.17 24.63
CA GLY A 418 -12.83 4.11 26.06
C GLY A 418 -12.02 2.86 26.45
N ASN A 419 -11.62 2.04 25.48
CA ASN A 419 -10.79 0.84 25.63
C ASN A 419 -9.56 0.91 24.72
N GLY A 420 -9.72 1.40 23.49
CA GLY A 420 -8.63 1.61 22.55
C GLY A 420 -7.75 2.80 22.92
N PHE A 421 -6.50 2.71 22.50
CA PHE A 421 -5.61 3.84 22.24
C PHE A 421 -5.10 3.65 20.81
N GLN A 422 -4.61 4.71 20.18
CA GLN A 422 -3.81 4.58 18.96
C GLN A 422 -4.53 3.89 17.77
N PHE A 423 -5.85 4.08 17.63
CA PHE A 423 -6.59 3.69 16.42
C PHE A 423 -6.04 4.47 15.22
N GLY A 424 -5.58 3.77 14.19
CA GLY A 424 -4.93 4.37 13.03
C GLY A 424 -3.42 4.56 13.16
N ASP A 425 -2.76 3.91 14.13
CA ASP A 425 -1.29 3.86 14.16
C ASP A 425 -0.74 2.95 13.05
N SER A 426 -1.36 1.78 12.90
CA SER A 426 -1.14 0.82 11.82
C SER A 426 -2.41 0.67 10.96
N ILE A 427 -2.22 0.64 9.63
CA ILE A 427 -3.30 0.67 8.64
C ILE A 427 -2.88 -0.16 7.43
N ALA A 428 -3.81 -0.92 6.84
CA ALA A 428 -3.61 -1.61 5.56
C ALA A 428 -4.88 -1.52 4.69
N LEU A 429 -4.73 -1.72 3.38
CA LEU A 429 -5.82 -1.80 2.40
C LEU A 429 -5.79 -3.17 1.71
N GLY A 430 -6.96 -3.79 1.51
CA GLY A 430 -7.09 -5.09 0.83
C GLY A 430 -8.54 -5.54 0.58
N ASP A 431 -8.80 -6.35 -0.45
CA ASP A 431 -10.13 -6.84 -0.86
C ASP A 431 -10.58 -8.05 0.01
N VAL A 432 -10.74 -7.82 1.32
CA VAL A 432 -10.93 -8.86 2.37
C VAL A 432 -12.26 -9.64 2.22
N ASP A 433 -13.17 -9.23 1.31
CA ASP A 433 -14.38 -9.97 0.96
C ASP A 433 -14.60 -10.27 -0.53
N GLY A 434 -13.59 -10.05 -1.39
CA GLY A 434 -13.62 -10.41 -2.81
C GLY A 434 -14.71 -9.71 -3.64
N ASP A 435 -15.24 -8.60 -3.12
CA ASP A 435 -16.28 -7.74 -3.69
C ASP A 435 -15.73 -6.90 -4.86
N GLY A 436 -14.40 -6.77 -4.94
CA GLY A 436 -13.68 -6.06 -5.99
C GLY A 436 -13.32 -4.64 -5.59
N TYR A 437 -13.26 -4.32 -4.30
CA TYR A 437 -12.97 -3.00 -3.72
C TYR A 437 -12.10 -3.22 -2.47
N ALA A 438 -11.17 -2.33 -2.17
CA ALA A 438 -10.34 -2.46 -0.98
C ALA A 438 -11.10 -2.06 0.30
N ASP A 439 -11.10 -2.94 1.29
CA ASP A 439 -11.47 -2.65 2.68
C ASP A 439 -10.33 -1.90 3.39
N VAL A 440 -10.69 -1.11 4.40
CA VAL A 440 -9.72 -0.42 5.27
C VAL A 440 -9.53 -1.22 6.55
N VAL A 441 -8.34 -1.78 6.74
CA VAL A 441 -7.92 -2.49 7.97
C VAL A 441 -7.20 -1.49 8.88
N VAL A 442 -7.61 -1.39 10.15
CA VAL A 442 -7.05 -0.45 11.13
C VAL A 442 -6.73 -1.14 12.44
N GLY A 443 -5.49 -1.00 12.92
CA GLY A 443 -5.07 -1.42 14.26
C GLY A 443 -5.36 -0.35 15.33
N ALA A 444 -5.65 -0.81 16.55
CA ALA A 444 -5.83 0.02 17.75
C ALA A 444 -5.18 -0.67 18.96
N ARG A 445 -3.92 -0.32 19.27
CA ARG A 445 -3.10 -0.99 20.29
C ARG A 445 -3.28 -0.40 21.69
N VAL A 446 -3.36 -1.25 22.71
CA VAL A 446 -3.42 -0.81 24.12
C VAL A 446 -2.04 -0.91 24.78
N GLN A 447 -1.42 0.23 25.09
CA GLN A 447 -0.04 0.27 25.58
C GLN A 447 0.09 0.17 27.12
N ASP A 448 -0.78 0.84 27.89
CA ASP A 448 -0.44 1.31 29.25
C ASP A 448 -1.29 0.77 30.43
N GLU A 449 -2.32 -0.07 30.20
CA GLU A 449 -3.18 -0.63 31.27
C GLU A 449 -3.21 -2.17 31.30
N PRO A 450 -2.23 -2.85 31.97
CA PRO A 450 -2.12 -4.31 32.06
C PRO A 450 -3.25 -5.05 32.80
N SER A 451 -4.39 -4.40 33.04
CA SER A 451 -5.56 -4.95 33.73
C SER A 451 -6.88 -4.79 32.96
N LEU A 452 -6.89 -4.04 31.85
CA LEU A 452 -8.09 -3.68 31.11
C LEU A 452 -7.83 -3.76 29.58
N HIS A 453 -8.09 -4.96 29.06
CA HIS A 453 -8.20 -5.27 27.63
C HIS A 453 -6.88 -5.22 26.84
N VAL A 454 -7.01 -5.71 25.61
CA VAL A 454 -5.96 -5.83 24.59
C VAL A 454 -6.31 -4.88 23.45
N GLY A 455 -5.37 -4.68 22.53
CA GLY A 455 -5.71 -4.02 21.28
C GLY A 455 -6.64 -4.85 20.40
N SER A 456 -7.19 -4.18 19.39
CA SER A 456 -8.13 -4.74 18.42
C SER A 456 -7.69 -4.39 16.99
N VAL A 457 -8.15 -5.16 16.02
CA VAL A 457 -8.10 -4.79 14.60
C VAL A 457 -9.52 -4.69 14.07
N PHE A 458 -9.80 -3.65 13.28
CA PHE A 458 -11.09 -3.34 12.70
C PHE A 458 -11.00 -3.32 11.18
N VAL A 459 -11.96 -3.95 10.50
CA VAL A 459 -12.05 -3.98 9.04
C VAL A 459 -13.30 -3.20 8.62
N PHE A 460 -13.13 -2.11 7.87
CA PHE A 460 -14.20 -1.23 7.40
C PHE A 460 -14.42 -1.44 5.90
N ALA A 461 -15.64 -1.86 5.55
CA ALA A 461 -15.96 -2.27 4.18
C ALA A 461 -15.77 -1.13 3.17
N GLY A 462 -15.15 -1.42 2.03
CA GLY A 462 -15.12 -0.57 0.85
C GLY A 462 -16.47 -0.49 0.12
N GLY A 463 -16.44 -0.29 -1.19
CA GLY A 463 -17.61 -0.41 -2.04
C GLY A 463 -18.19 0.92 -2.57
N LYS A 464 -19.05 0.81 -3.59
CA LYS A 464 -19.57 1.90 -4.47
C LYS A 464 -20.07 3.21 -3.81
N SER A 465 -20.34 3.22 -2.51
CA SER A 465 -20.86 4.41 -1.80
C SER A 465 -19.81 5.13 -0.96
N GLY A 466 -18.55 4.67 -0.99
CA GLY A 466 -17.53 5.06 -0.02
C GLY A 466 -17.53 4.16 1.21
N VAL A 467 -16.36 4.14 1.87
CA VAL A 467 -16.07 3.33 3.06
C VAL A 467 -17.18 3.37 4.10
N ALA A 468 -17.58 2.19 4.56
CA ALA A 468 -18.51 2.03 5.66
C ALA A 468 -17.93 2.65 6.94
N ARG A 469 -18.63 3.63 7.53
CA ARG A 469 -18.23 4.29 8.80
C ARG A 469 -18.46 3.43 10.06
N THR A 470 -18.68 2.13 9.88
CA THR A 470 -18.86 1.13 10.94
C THR A 470 -18.12 -0.12 10.49
N PRO A 471 -17.32 -0.77 11.35
CA PRO A 471 -16.56 -1.94 10.95
C PRO A 471 -17.50 -3.08 10.53
N ARG A 472 -17.12 -3.77 9.45
CA ARG A 472 -17.68 -5.06 9.04
C ARG A 472 -17.09 -6.18 9.91
N GLY A 473 -15.76 -6.16 10.06
CA GLY A 473 -14.99 -7.13 10.83
C GLY A 473 -14.34 -6.52 12.07
N ARG A 474 -14.14 -7.34 13.10
CA ARG A 474 -13.33 -7.03 14.28
C ARG A 474 -12.59 -8.28 14.73
N ILE A 475 -11.32 -8.13 15.08
CA ILE A 475 -10.54 -9.15 15.77
C ILE A 475 -10.12 -8.61 17.15
N ASP A 476 -10.30 -9.43 18.18
CA ASP A 476 -9.78 -9.22 19.53
C ASP A 476 -8.94 -10.43 19.96
N ASN A 477 -7.71 -10.23 20.43
CA ASN A 477 -6.85 -11.31 20.91
C ASN A 477 -6.53 -11.13 22.42
N PRO A 478 -7.42 -11.56 23.34
CA PRO A 478 -7.40 -11.18 24.77
C PRO A 478 -6.24 -11.78 25.60
N LEU A 479 -5.22 -12.34 24.94
CA LEU A 479 -4.04 -12.93 25.55
C LEU A 479 -2.72 -12.31 25.05
N THR A 480 -2.76 -11.41 24.06
CA THR A 480 -1.60 -10.87 23.37
C THR A 480 -1.36 -9.39 23.71
N TYR A 481 -0.13 -9.03 24.08
CA TYR A 481 0.26 -7.64 24.34
C TYR A 481 0.52 -6.91 23.02
N LEU A 482 0.12 -5.64 22.93
CA LEU A 482 0.17 -4.82 21.70
C LEU A 482 -0.47 -5.52 20.48
N PHE A 483 -1.58 -6.26 20.64
CA PHE A 483 -2.29 -6.79 19.46
C PHE A 483 -2.79 -5.63 18.58
N GLY A 484 -2.52 -5.69 17.27
CA GLY A 484 -2.77 -4.57 16.34
C GLY A 484 -1.68 -3.48 16.35
N ASP A 485 -0.48 -3.77 16.84
CA ASP A 485 0.68 -2.86 16.74
C ASP A 485 1.09 -2.57 15.29
N ASP A 486 1.01 -3.62 14.45
CA ASP A 486 1.26 -3.61 13.02
C ASP A 486 0.18 -4.46 12.32
N VAL A 487 -0.19 -4.11 11.07
CA VAL A 487 -1.19 -4.82 10.26
C VAL A 487 -0.84 -4.77 8.78
N ALA A 488 -1.11 -5.87 8.05
CA ALA A 488 -1.01 -5.94 6.60
C ALA A 488 -2.21 -6.70 6.02
N ALA A 489 -2.55 -6.45 4.75
CA ALA A 489 -3.59 -7.17 4.02
C ALA A 489 -3.10 -7.59 2.63
N GLY A 490 -3.56 -8.73 2.12
CA GLY A 490 -3.20 -9.23 0.78
C GLY A 490 -3.36 -10.74 0.60
N ASP A 491 -3.87 -11.14 -0.58
CA ASP A 491 -4.05 -12.52 -1.05
C ASP A 491 -2.76 -13.37 -0.92
N LEU A 492 -2.75 -14.26 0.07
CA LEU A 492 -1.61 -15.11 0.46
C LEU A 492 -1.79 -16.56 -0.03
N ASP A 493 -3.04 -17.03 -0.03
CA ASP A 493 -3.45 -18.40 -0.37
C ASP A 493 -3.87 -18.57 -1.85
N ARG A 494 -4.30 -17.50 -2.53
CA ARG A 494 -4.81 -17.43 -3.91
C ARG A 494 -6.16 -18.09 -4.19
N ASP A 495 -7.10 -18.01 -3.25
CA ASP A 495 -8.54 -18.22 -3.49
C ASP A 495 -9.27 -16.97 -4.02
N GLY A 496 -8.83 -15.77 -3.61
CA GLY A 496 -9.22 -14.47 -4.19
C GLY A 496 -9.85 -13.45 -3.23
N ASP A 497 -9.91 -13.74 -1.92
CA ASP A 497 -10.24 -12.77 -0.87
C ASP A 497 -8.93 -12.42 -0.10
N ASP A 498 -8.65 -11.16 0.24
CA ASP A 498 -7.35 -10.78 0.88
C ASP A 498 -7.26 -11.23 2.36
N GLU A 499 -6.21 -11.99 2.72
CA GLU A 499 -5.82 -12.28 4.11
C GLU A 499 -5.51 -11.00 4.90
N VAL A 500 -5.67 -11.04 6.23
CA VAL A 500 -5.17 -9.99 7.14
C VAL A 500 -4.17 -10.56 8.14
N VAL A 501 -2.97 -9.98 8.13
CA VAL A 501 -1.86 -10.30 9.03
C VAL A 501 -1.82 -9.27 10.17
N VAL A 502 -1.73 -9.73 11.41
CA VAL A 502 -1.79 -8.89 12.61
C VAL A 502 -0.63 -9.17 13.57
N GLY A 503 0.03 -8.10 14.00
CA GLY A 503 1.11 -8.14 14.98
C GLY A 503 0.62 -8.13 16.43
N GLY A 504 1.43 -8.76 17.28
CA GLY A 504 1.52 -8.51 18.71
C GLY A 504 2.97 -8.67 19.17
N ALA A 505 3.30 -8.16 20.35
CA ALA A 505 4.68 -7.94 20.81
C ALA A 505 5.65 -9.14 20.75
N ASP A 506 5.14 -10.37 20.70
CA ASP A 506 5.92 -11.60 20.59
C ASP A 506 5.43 -12.56 19.47
N VAL A 507 4.34 -12.24 18.74
CA VAL A 507 3.60 -13.21 17.88
C VAL A 507 2.93 -12.53 16.68
N VAL A 508 2.97 -13.16 15.50
CA VAL A 508 2.20 -12.75 14.32
C VAL A 508 1.09 -13.76 14.03
N PHE A 509 -0.09 -13.26 13.65
CA PHE A 509 -1.28 -14.04 13.32
C PHE A 509 -1.75 -13.71 11.91
N VAL A 510 -2.13 -14.71 11.13
CA VAL A 510 -2.80 -14.56 9.83
C VAL A 510 -4.25 -15.00 9.97
N TYR A 511 -5.17 -14.15 9.53
CA TYR A 511 -6.62 -14.35 9.55
C TYR A 511 -7.16 -14.40 8.12
N ASP A 512 -7.94 -15.43 7.83
CA ASP A 512 -8.44 -15.73 6.48
C ASP A 512 -9.46 -14.66 6.02
N GLY A 513 -9.41 -14.31 4.73
CA GLY A 513 -10.48 -13.56 4.04
C GLY A 513 -11.77 -14.38 3.93
N SER A 514 -12.90 -13.73 3.60
CA SER A 514 -14.10 -14.44 3.10
C SER A 514 -15.17 -13.48 2.54
N PRO A 515 -16.15 -13.92 1.73
CA PRO A 515 -17.19 -13.03 1.20
C PRO A 515 -18.23 -12.55 2.24
N ASP A 516 -18.15 -13.00 3.49
CA ASP A 516 -18.89 -12.40 4.63
C ASP A 516 -18.05 -11.32 5.34
N GLY A 517 -16.76 -11.16 4.97
CA GLY A 517 -15.71 -10.41 5.64
C GLY A 517 -14.74 -11.33 6.41
N ILE A 518 -13.80 -10.74 7.13
CA ILE A 518 -12.72 -11.44 7.86
C ILE A 518 -13.19 -12.56 8.81
N VAL A 519 -12.53 -13.71 8.76
CA VAL A 519 -12.89 -14.89 9.56
C VAL A 519 -12.22 -14.85 10.94
N SER A 520 -12.80 -14.12 11.90
CA SER A 520 -12.18 -13.86 13.22
C SER A 520 -11.85 -15.09 14.10
N ASP A 521 -12.43 -16.26 13.80
CA ASP A 521 -12.17 -17.54 14.48
C ASP A 521 -11.11 -18.40 13.74
N SER A 522 -10.69 -18.01 12.54
CA SER A 522 -9.45 -18.51 11.92
C SER A 522 -8.26 -17.85 12.60
N SER A 523 -7.13 -18.55 12.68
CA SER A 523 -5.83 -17.90 12.91
C SER A 523 -4.70 -18.89 12.67
N THR A 524 -3.86 -18.64 11.67
CA THR A 524 -2.55 -19.30 11.55
C THR A 524 -1.53 -18.49 12.37
N THR A 525 -0.95 -19.10 13.39
CA THR A 525 0.11 -18.47 14.19
C THR A 525 1.47 -18.72 13.55
N LEU A 526 2.21 -17.65 13.27
CA LEU A 526 3.59 -17.72 12.80
C LEU A 526 4.52 -17.63 14.02
N ASP A 527 5.09 -18.78 14.40
CA ASP A 527 5.92 -18.99 15.59
C ASP A 527 7.02 -20.01 15.23
N ASP A 528 8.24 -19.83 15.74
CA ASP A 528 9.36 -20.73 15.47
C ASP A 528 9.32 -21.95 16.40
N PRO A 529 8.99 -23.17 15.90
CA PRO A 529 8.92 -24.35 16.73
C PRO A 529 10.29 -24.84 17.22
N THR A 530 11.38 -24.15 16.87
CA THR A 530 12.75 -24.53 17.19
C THR A 530 13.56 -23.36 17.80
N PRO A 531 14.00 -23.41 19.07
CA PRO A 531 14.83 -22.36 19.67
C PRO A 531 16.30 -22.43 19.18
N THR A 532 16.47 -22.40 17.86
CA THR A 532 17.72 -22.60 17.10
C THR A 532 17.72 -21.85 15.76
N LEU A 533 16.57 -21.51 15.19
CA LEU A 533 16.45 -20.36 14.30
C LEU A 533 16.23 -19.10 15.18
N ALA A 534 16.30 -17.91 14.59
CA ALA A 534 16.51 -16.66 15.32
C ALA A 534 15.31 -15.69 15.29
N CYS A 535 14.13 -16.16 14.90
CA CYS A 535 12.91 -15.36 14.84
C CYS A 535 12.39 -15.14 16.27
N GLY A 536 12.74 -13.99 16.85
CA GLY A 536 12.38 -13.63 18.22
C GLY A 536 11.14 -12.73 18.30
N THR A 537 11.12 -11.85 19.31
CA THR A 537 10.04 -10.87 19.54
C THR A 537 9.93 -9.89 18.36
N HIS A 538 8.95 -10.08 17.47
CA HIS A 538 8.81 -9.35 16.20
C HIS A 538 8.45 -7.87 16.40
N TRP A 539 8.87 -7.01 15.46
CA TRP A 539 8.62 -5.55 15.49
C TRP A 539 8.02 -4.97 14.20
N THR A 540 7.98 -5.74 13.11
CA THR A 540 7.27 -5.39 11.87
C THR A 540 7.10 -6.63 10.98
N PHE A 541 6.14 -6.61 10.07
CA PHE A 541 6.07 -7.56 8.95
C PHE A 541 5.39 -6.92 7.74
N GLY A 542 5.65 -7.47 6.56
CA GLY A 542 4.94 -7.13 5.33
C GLY A 542 5.04 -8.26 4.32
N PHE A 543 4.10 -8.32 3.38
CA PHE A 543 4.30 -9.18 2.21
C PHE A 543 5.46 -8.66 1.37
N VAL A 544 6.05 -9.54 0.57
CA VAL A 544 7.24 -9.23 -0.24
C VAL A 544 7.08 -9.68 -1.69
N GLY A 545 5.83 -9.84 -2.15
CA GLY A 545 5.52 -10.36 -3.47
C GLY A 545 5.88 -11.85 -3.61
N ASP A 546 6.19 -12.32 -4.81
CA ASP A 546 6.49 -13.72 -5.12
C ASP A 546 8.01 -13.87 -5.31
N VAL A 547 8.78 -13.93 -4.21
CA VAL A 547 10.26 -13.79 -4.26
C VAL A 547 10.95 -15.01 -4.86
N ASN A 548 10.20 -16.11 -5.02
CA ASN A 548 10.69 -17.40 -5.51
C ASN A 548 10.03 -17.87 -6.82
N ALA A 549 8.95 -17.21 -7.26
CA ALA A 549 8.10 -17.56 -8.41
C ALA A 549 7.54 -18.98 -8.40
N ASP A 550 7.08 -19.48 -7.23
CA ASP A 550 6.26 -20.70 -7.17
C ASP A 550 4.77 -20.43 -7.40
N GLY A 551 4.36 -19.16 -7.39
CA GLY A 551 3.00 -18.74 -7.65
C GLY A 551 2.16 -18.50 -6.39
N PHE A 552 2.77 -18.15 -5.26
CA PHE A 552 2.08 -17.56 -4.10
C PHE A 552 2.70 -16.21 -3.72
N THR A 553 2.10 -15.53 -2.74
CA THR A 553 2.66 -14.30 -2.17
C THR A 553 3.47 -14.70 -0.94
N ASP A 554 4.62 -14.08 -0.68
CA ASP A 554 5.51 -14.42 0.43
C ASP A 554 5.48 -13.31 1.50
N LEU A 555 5.78 -13.65 2.76
CA LEU A 555 5.73 -12.75 3.93
C LEU A 555 7.10 -12.65 4.60
N ALA A 556 7.60 -11.45 4.84
CA ALA A 556 8.82 -11.21 5.62
C ALA A 556 8.49 -10.56 6.98
N MET A 557 9.16 -11.03 8.04
CA MET A 557 8.97 -10.53 9.41
C MET A 557 10.32 -10.09 10.00
N GLY A 558 10.37 -8.86 10.53
CA GLY A 558 11.58 -8.21 11.01
C GLY A 558 11.80 -8.39 12.52
N TYR A 559 13.04 -8.72 12.90
CA TYR A 559 13.46 -8.87 14.29
C TYR A 559 14.56 -7.87 14.69
N LEU A 560 14.31 -7.10 15.77
CA LEU A 560 15.27 -6.21 16.42
C LEU A 560 15.68 -6.80 17.78
N ASP A 561 16.91 -6.53 18.22
CA ASP A 561 17.41 -7.05 19.51
C ASP A 561 16.65 -6.46 20.72
N PRO A 562 15.91 -7.29 21.49
CA PRO A 562 15.18 -6.85 22.68
C PRO A 562 16.10 -6.42 23.84
N SER A 563 17.43 -6.49 23.70
CA SER A 563 18.35 -5.79 24.60
C SER A 563 18.22 -4.26 24.51
N GLY A 564 17.76 -3.72 23.38
CA GLY A 564 17.70 -2.29 23.11
C GLY A 564 19.07 -1.60 23.05
N THR A 565 20.15 -2.35 22.79
CA THR A 565 21.53 -1.81 22.73
C THR A 565 22.06 -1.56 21.31
N SER A 566 21.34 -2.00 20.28
CA SER A 566 21.62 -1.74 18.86
C SER A 566 20.32 -1.69 18.05
N TYR A 567 20.13 -0.64 17.25
CA TYR A 567 19.01 -0.49 16.30
C TYR A 567 19.31 -1.16 14.94
N GLU A 568 20.09 -2.24 14.96
CA GLU A 568 20.43 -3.03 13.77
C GLU A 568 19.43 -4.21 13.67
N PRO A 569 18.88 -4.52 12.48
CA PRO A 569 18.05 -5.70 12.29
C PRO A 569 18.89 -6.95 12.61
N HIS A 570 18.40 -7.75 13.54
CA HIS A 570 19.16 -8.84 14.16
C HIS A 570 18.85 -10.21 13.51
N SER A 571 17.73 -10.30 12.79
CA SER A 571 17.45 -11.26 11.72
C SER A 571 16.21 -10.83 10.94
N VAL A 572 16.01 -11.36 9.73
CA VAL A 572 14.70 -11.30 9.04
C VAL A 572 14.27 -12.71 8.64
N CYS A 573 13.03 -13.07 8.96
CA CYS A 573 12.49 -14.40 8.72
C CYS A 573 11.42 -14.34 7.61
N VAL A 574 11.59 -15.13 6.55
CA VAL A 574 10.70 -15.12 5.38
C VAL A 574 9.94 -16.44 5.29
N TYR A 575 8.61 -16.32 5.21
CA TYR A 575 7.62 -17.39 5.20
C TYR A 575 7.01 -17.44 3.81
N LEU A 576 6.98 -18.63 3.20
CA LEU A 576 6.50 -18.78 1.82
C LEU A 576 5.00 -19.06 1.79
N GLY A 577 4.31 -18.43 0.85
CA GLY A 577 2.88 -18.61 0.64
C GLY A 577 2.54 -19.98 0.07
N ARG A 578 1.29 -20.43 0.27
CA ARG A 578 0.80 -21.71 -0.27
C ARG A 578 -0.73 -21.69 -0.35
N SER A 579 -1.27 -22.46 -1.29
CA SER A 579 -2.71 -22.72 -1.35
C SER A 579 -3.22 -23.43 -0.10
N GLY A 580 -4.10 -22.74 0.63
CA GLY A 580 -4.87 -23.17 1.79
C GLY A 580 -4.28 -22.80 3.16
N GLU A 581 -2.97 -22.52 3.27
CA GLU A 581 -2.27 -22.26 4.53
C GLU A 581 -0.90 -21.61 4.27
N VAL A 582 -0.47 -20.66 5.11
CA VAL A 582 0.92 -20.17 5.16
C VAL A 582 1.85 -21.30 5.66
N ASP A 583 3.15 -21.27 5.34
CA ASP A 583 4.11 -22.07 6.12
C ASP A 583 4.20 -21.53 7.56
N PRO A 584 3.90 -22.30 8.63
CA PRO A 584 4.12 -21.84 10.00
C PRO A 584 5.61 -21.78 10.39
N VAL A 585 6.52 -22.23 9.51
CA VAL A 585 7.97 -22.22 9.71
C VAL A 585 8.62 -21.37 8.61
N PRO A 586 9.56 -20.47 8.92
CA PRO A 586 10.24 -19.67 7.90
C PRO A 586 11.13 -20.55 7.01
N ALA A 587 11.10 -20.30 5.70
CA ALA A 587 11.93 -21.00 4.73
C ALA A 587 13.34 -20.38 4.61
N ILE A 588 13.45 -19.08 4.85
CA ILE A 588 14.69 -18.30 4.80
C ILE A 588 14.83 -17.51 6.10
N VAL A 589 16.06 -17.45 6.63
CA VAL A 589 16.44 -16.52 7.70
C VAL A 589 17.70 -15.79 7.24
N LEU A 590 17.63 -14.47 7.24
CA LEU A 590 18.68 -13.52 6.84
C LEU A 590 19.38 -12.96 8.09
#